data_AF-A0A2C9LZI7-F1
#
_entry.id   AF-A0A2C9LZI7-F1
#
_cell.length_a   1.000
_cell.length_b   1.000
_cell.length_c   1.000
_cell.angle_alpha   90.00
_cell.angle_beta   90.00
_cell.angle_gamma   90.00
#
_symmetry.space_group_name_H-M   'P 1'
#
loop_
_entity.id
_entity.type
_entity.pdbx_description
1 polymer ?
#
loop_
_entity_poly.entity_id
_entity_poly.type
_entity_poly.pdbx_seq_one_letter_code
_entity_poly.pdbx_strand_id
1 'polypeptide(L)'
;MIDESCLHKYLDLSMLFTFLVYLFLQIIYSSVKPENVRCYQEENKSGINVTCSTSKVYPAAKCSFHIYINGEKSHNSNAFVSYKHSNFIEQEQYFMSNCTFQIPKFQLKTGYYKIKATLSPGLAVDQHIFREETKYGSSSTIINFQI
;
A
#
# COMPACT_ATOMS: atom_id res chain seq x y z
N MET A 1 6.25 54.80 13.73
CA MET A 1 5.97 53.79 14.77
C MET A 1 5.08 52.75 14.13
N ILE A 2 5.62 51.54 13.89
CA ILE A 2 4.83 50.39 13.45
C ILE A 2 4.18 49.85 14.72
N ASP A 3 2.85 49.82 14.74
CA ASP A 3 2.03 49.38 15.88
C ASP A 3 2.28 47.89 16.14
N GLU A 4 2.87 47.56 17.30
CA GLU A 4 3.21 46.19 17.70
C GLU A 4 1.99 45.26 17.73
N SER A 5 0.77 45.81 17.83
CA SER A 5 -0.47 45.03 17.80
C SER A 5 -0.76 44.40 16.42
N CYS A 6 -0.23 44.99 15.34
CA CYS A 6 -0.42 44.47 13.98
C CYS A 6 0.53 43.30 13.69
N LEU A 7 1.76 43.36 14.21
CA LEU A 7 2.76 42.30 14.06
C LEU A 7 2.34 41.03 14.79
N HIS A 8 1.74 41.16 15.98
CA HIS A 8 1.29 40.01 16.76
C HIS A 8 0.10 39.28 16.10
N LYS A 9 -0.87 40.03 15.57
CA LYS A 9 -1.99 39.48 14.78
C LYS A 9 -1.53 38.80 13.49
N TYR A 10 -0.50 39.33 12.83
CA TYR A 10 0.05 38.74 11.61
C TYR A 10 0.77 37.42 11.89
N LEU A 11 1.53 37.34 12.99
CA LEU A 11 2.16 36.10 13.46
C LEU A 11 1.12 35.02 13.81
N ASP A 12 0.05 35.39 14.52
CA ASP A 12 -1.06 34.47 14.85
C ASP A 12 -1.78 33.92 13.61
N LEU A 13 -2.07 34.79 12.63
CA LEU A 13 -2.73 34.40 11.38
C LEU A 13 -1.83 33.48 10.54
N SER A 14 -0.52 33.73 10.52
CA SER A 14 0.45 32.87 9.82
C SER A 14 0.56 31.48 10.46
N MET A 15 0.54 31.41 11.81
CA MET A 15 0.59 30.15 12.54
C MET A 15 -0.68 29.31 12.34
N LEU A 16 -1.85 29.95 12.37
CA LEU A 16 -3.13 29.34 12.02
C LEU A 16 -3.13 28.77 10.60
N PHE A 17 -2.59 29.51 9.63
CA PHE A 17 -2.53 29.04 8.25
C PHE A 17 -1.61 27.82 8.10
N THR A 18 -0.43 27.82 8.73
CA THR A 18 0.44 26.64 8.74
C THR A 18 -0.19 25.44 9.44
N PHE A 19 -0.92 25.67 10.53
CA PHE A 19 -1.61 24.60 11.26
C PHE A 19 -2.73 23.98 10.42
N LEU A 20 -3.52 24.81 9.73
CA LEU A 20 -4.55 24.35 8.81
C LEU A 20 -3.95 23.57 7.64
N VAL A 21 -2.89 24.07 7.00
CA VAL A 21 -2.21 23.34 5.91
C VAL A 21 -1.68 21.99 6.40
N TYR A 22 -1.10 21.94 7.60
CA TYR A 22 -0.64 20.69 8.21
C TYR A 22 -1.78 19.71 8.45
N LEU A 23 -2.93 20.17 8.95
CA LEU A 23 -4.12 19.37 9.14
C LEU A 23 -4.67 18.82 7.81
N PHE A 24 -4.74 19.65 6.78
CA PHE A 24 -5.16 19.22 5.44
C PHE A 24 -4.20 18.17 4.86
N LEU A 25 -2.89 18.33 5.03
CA LEU A 25 -1.90 17.35 4.59
C LEU A 25 -2.05 16.01 5.33
N GLN A 26 -2.33 16.03 6.64
CA GLN A 26 -2.58 14.82 7.43
C GLN A 26 -3.88 14.10 7.00
N ILE A 27 -4.94 14.86 6.68
CA ILE A 27 -6.20 14.30 6.17
C ILE A 27 -6.01 13.64 4.80
N ILE A 28 -5.27 14.29 3.89
CA ILE A 28 -4.96 13.72 2.56
C ILE A 28 -4.06 12.48 2.70
N TYR A 29 -3.09 12.50 3.62
CA TYR A 29 -2.19 11.37 3.83
C TYR A 29 -2.89 10.13 4.37
N SER A 30 -3.78 10.31 5.33
CA SER A 30 -4.53 9.22 5.97
C SER A 30 -5.54 8.56 5.02
N SER A 31 -6.10 9.32 4.08
CA SER A 31 -7.07 8.79 3.11
C SER A 31 -6.45 7.97 1.97
N VAL A 32 -5.16 8.14 1.72
CA VAL A 32 -4.47 7.43 0.63
C VAL A 32 -3.97 6.06 1.07
N LYS A 33 -3.56 5.88 2.33
CA LYS A 33 -2.92 4.65 2.82
C LYS A 33 -3.91 3.48 2.99
N PRO A 34 -3.56 2.24 2.61
CA PRO A 34 -4.35 1.05 2.92
C PRO A 34 -4.56 0.85 4.42
N GLU A 35 -5.82 0.76 4.85
CA GLU A 35 -6.22 0.50 6.22
C GLU A 35 -6.45 -1.01 6.49
N ASN A 36 -6.12 -1.46 7.70
CA ASN A 36 -6.34 -2.83 8.17
C ASN A 36 -5.81 -3.91 7.22
N VAL A 37 -4.60 -3.70 6.70
CA VAL A 37 -3.98 -4.64 5.78
C VAL A 37 -3.77 -5.99 6.44
N ARG A 38 -4.33 -7.03 5.83
CA ARG A 38 -4.17 -8.42 6.27
C ARG A 38 -3.70 -9.25 5.11
N CYS A 39 -2.71 -10.09 5.36
CA CYS A 39 -2.26 -11.06 4.39
C CYS A 39 -2.29 -12.45 5.02
N TYR A 40 -2.70 -13.43 4.23
CA TYR A 40 -2.71 -14.82 4.62
C TYR A 40 -2.29 -15.69 3.44
N GLN A 41 -1.83 -16.89 3.77
CA GLN A 41 -1.53 -17.92 2.80
C GLN A 41 -2.57 -19.02 2.86
N GLU A 42 -2.80 -19.67 1.73
CA GLU A 42 -3.64 -20.85 1.62
C GLU A 42 -2.99 -21.80 0.63
N GLU A 43 -2.81 -23.05 1.04
CA GLU A 43 -2.35 -24.13 0.17
C GLU A 43 -3.57 -24.82 -0.46
N ASN A 44 -3.51 -25.02 -1.78
CA ASN A 44 -4.54 -25.74 -2.52
C ASN A 44 -3.90 -26.74 -3.49
N LYS A 45 -4.74 -27.52 -4.19
CA LYS A 45 -4.28 -28.52 -5.16
C LYS A 45 -3.44 -27.94 -6.30
N SER A 46 -3.63 -26.65 -6.60
CA SER A 46 -2.98 -25.93 -7.71
C SER A 46 -1.70 -25.20 -7.29
N GLY A 47 -1.38 -25.14 -5.99
CA GLY A 47 -0.20 -24.46 -5.45
C GLY A 47 -0.51 -23.66 -4.19
N ILE A 48 0.24 -22.58 -3.97
CA ILE A 48 0.08 -21.71 -2.80
C ILE A 48 -0.46 -20.35 -3.26
N ASN A 49 -1.55 -19.93 -2.64
CA ASN A 49 -2.13 -18.61 -2.82
C ASN A 49 -1.73 -17.72 -1.64
N VAL A 50 -1.19 -16.55 -1.95
CA VAL A 50 -0.98 -15.48 -0.99
C VAL A 50 -1.96 -14.38 -1.28
N THR A 51 -2.90 -14.16 -0.37
CA THR A 51 -3.93 -13.13 -0.52
C THR A 51 -3.69 -12.03 0.50
N CYS A 52 -3.65 -10.79 0.02
CA CYS A 52 -3.65 -9.60 0.85
C CYS A 52 -4.90 -8.78 0.59
N SER A 53 -5.48 -8.24 1.66
CA SER A 53 -6.68 -7.41 1.63
C SER A 53 -6.48 -6.12 2.41
N THR A 54 -7.20 -5.09 2.03
CA THR A 54 -7.33 -3.81 2.75
C THR A 54 -8.80 -3.44 2.86
N SER A 55 -9.20 -2.90 4.01
CA SER A 55 -10.59 -2.47 4.23
C SER A 55 -10.90 -1.15 3.53
N LYS A 56 -9.92 -0.26 3.39
CA LYS A 56 -10.11 1.06 2.81
C LYS A 56 -8.81 1.54 2.17
N VAL A 57 -8.88 2.07 0.95
CA VAL A 57 -7.76 2.69 0.24
C VAL A 57 -8.29 3.59 -0.88
N TYR A 58 -7.57 4.65 -1.21
CA TYR A 58 -7.84 5.46 -2.39
C TYR A 58 -6.54 5.85 -3.12
N PRO A 59 -6.45 5.65 -4.46
CA PRO A 59 -7.34 4.86 -5.31
C PRO A 59 -7.22 3.35 -5.02
N ALA A 60 -7.96 2.51 -5.77
CA ALA A 60 -7.89 1.05 -5.66
C ALA A 60 -6.45 0.53 -5.59
N ALA A 61 -6.15 -0.41 -4.69
CA ALA A 61 -4.77 -0.77 -4.38
C ALA A 61 -4.08 -1.56 -5.50
N LYS A 62 -2.77 -1.40 -5.60
CA LYS A 62 -1.85 -2.27 -6.34
C LYS A 62 -0.94 -3.02 -5.38
N CYS A 63 -0.55 -4.24 -5.74
CA CYS A 63 0.26 -5.10 -4.90
C CYS A 63 1.56 -5.50 -5.59
N SER A 64 2.65 -5.51 -4.83
CA SER A 64 3.90 -6.13 -5.22
C SER A 64 4.23 -7.28 -4.28
N PHE A 65 4.74 -8.38 -4.84
CA PHE A 65 5.16 -9.55 -4.09
C PHE A 65 6.63 -9.84 -4.41
N HIS A 66 7.48 -9.75 -3.39
CA HIS A 66 8.88 -10.14 -3.49
C HIS A 66 9.09 -11.47 -2.78
N ILE A 67 9.53 -12.47 -3.53
CA ILE A 67 9.64 -13.86 -3.05
C ILE A 67 11.11 -14.19 -2.85
N TYR A 68 11.41 -14.69 -1.66
CA TYR A 68 12.72 -15.20 -1.30
C TYR A 68 12.58 -16.68 -0.92
N ILE A 69 13.44 -17.53 -1.48
CA ILE A 69 13.51 -18.96 -1.18
C ILE A 69 14.90 -19.23 -0.63
N ASN A 70 14.99 -19.77 0.58
CA ASN A 70 16.26 -19.99 1.29
C ASN A 70 17.15 -18.74 1.35
N GLY A 71 16.52 -17.56 1.45
CA GLY A 71 17.20 -16.26 1.48
C GLY A 71 17.52 -15.64 0.11
N GLU A 72 17.45 -16.41 -0.98
CA GLU A 72 17.70 -15.93 -2.34
C GLU A 72 16.43 -15.38 -2.99
N LYS A 73 16.56 -14.23 -3.66
CA LYS A 73 15.44 -13.62 -4.39
C LYS A 73 15.09 -14.47 -5.60
N SER A 74 13.94 -15.15 -5.56
CA SER A 74 13.53 -16.08 -6.63
C SER A 74 12.87 -15.36 -7.81
N HIS A 75 12.00 -14.36 -7.56
CA HIS A 75 11.35 -13.58 -8.63
C HIS A 75 10.64 -12.33 -8.11
N ASN A 76 10.46 -11.33 -8.98
CA ASN A 76 9.41 -10.30 -8.89
C ASN A 76 8.34 -10.70 -9.91
N SER A 77 7.28 -11.41 -9.51
CA SER A 77 6.25 -11.80 -10.48
C SER A 77 4.96 -11.04 -10.22
N ASN A 78 4.79 -9.92 -10.92
CA ASN A 78 3.46 -9.31 -11.08
C ASN A 78 2.57 -10.14 -12.02
N ALA A 79 3.13 -11.12 -12.76
CA ALA A 79 2.44 -11.88 -13.80
C ALA A 79 1.36 -12.86 -13.26
N PHE A 80 1.39 -13.19 -11.97
CA PHE A 80 0.40 -14.08 -11.34
C PHE A 80 -0.41 -13.38 -10.23
N VAL A 81 -0.52 -12.05 -10.29
CA VAL A 81 -1.32 -11.29 -9.34
C VAL A 81 -2.71 -11.03 -9.94
N SER A 82 -3.73 -11.54 -9.26
CA SER A 82 -5.13 -11.22 -9.54
C SER A 82 -5.62 -10.13 -8.59
N TYR A 83 -6.49 -9.25 -9.09
CA TYR A 83 -7.02 -8.12 -8.34
C TYR A 83 -8.54 -8.20 -8.27
N LYS A 84 -9.08 -7.86 -7.10
CA LYS A 84 -10.52 -7.67 -6.90
C LYS A 84 -10.74 -6.41 -6.07
N HIS A 85 -11.55 -5.50 -6.61
CA HIS A 85 -11.91 -4.25 -5.95
C HIS A 85 -13.42 -4.18 -5.77
N SER A 86 -13.86 -3.62 -4.66
CA SER A 86 -15.24 -3.25 -4.40
C SER A 86 -15.28 -1.90 -3.70
N ASN A 87 -16.39 -1.17 -3.83
CA ASN A 87 -16.56 0.08 -3.11
C ASN A 87 -16.60 -0.20 -1.60
N PHE A 88 -15.94 0.64 -0.79
CA PHE A 88 -16.00 0.54 0.67
C PHE A 88 -17.41 0.86 1.18
N ILE A 89 -17.99 1.95 0.67
CA ILE A 89 -19.37 2.38 0.88
C ILE A 89 -19.91 2.81 -0.49
N GLU A 90 -21.16 2.49 -0.81
CA GLU A 90 -21.79 2.95 -2.06
C GLU A 90 -21.71 4.48 -2.16
N GLN A 91 -21.24 5.00 -3.30
CA GLN A 91 -21.02 6.43 -3.60
C GLN A 91 -19.76 7.08 -2.99
N GLU A 92 -18.97 6.38 -2.17
CA GLU A 92 -17.64 6.86 -1.79
C GLU A 92 -16.58 6.55 -2.84
N GLN A 93 -15.52 7.36 -2.88
CA GLN A 93 -14.38 7.13 -3.76
C GLN A 93 -13.42 6.03 -3.25
N TYR A 94 -13.61 5.51 -2.04
CA TYR A 94 -12.73 4.52 -1.43
C TYR A 94 -13.05 3.08 -1.85
N PHE A 95 -12.01 2.25 -1.87
CA PHE A 95 -12.10 0.85 -2.27
C PHE A 95 -11.70 -0.08 -1.13
N MET A 96 -12.43 -1.20 -1.01
CA MET A 96 -11.89 -2.44 -0.49
C MET A 96 -11.12 -3.11 -1.62
N SER A 97 -9.88 -3.51 -1.37
CA SER A 97 -9.02 -4.11 -2.40
C SER A 97 -8.41 -5.40 -1.91
N ASN A 98 -8.47 -6.43 -2.76
CA ASN A 98 -7.85 -7.71 -2.56
C ASN A 98 -6.90 -8.00 -3.72
N CYS A 99 -5.72 -8.53 -3.40
CA CYS A 99 -4.78 -9.03 -4.37
C CYS A 99 -4.31 -10.42 -3.97
N THR A 100 -4.36 -11.34 -4.93
CA THR A 100 -3.95 -12.72 -4.72
C THR A 100 -2.83 -13.05 -5.68
N PHE A 101 -1.68 -13.40 -5.13
CA PHE A 101 -0.55 -13.93 -5.85
C PHE A 101 -0.53 -15.45 -5.74
N GLN A 102 -0.45 -16.14 -6.88
CA GLN A 102 -0.39 -17.59 -6.92
C GLN A 102 1.03 -18.06 -7.26
N ILE A 103 1.56 -18.98 -6.45
CA ILE A 103 2.72 -19.81 -6.79
C ILE A 103 2.18 -21.16 -7.27
N PRO A 104 2.21 -21.45 -8.57
CA PRO A 104 1.74 -22.73 -9.10
C PRO A 104 2.53 -23.90 -8.52
N LYS A 105 1.86 -25.04 -8.31
CA LYS A 105 2.47 -26.24 -7.73
C LYS A 105 3.75 -26.69 -8.42
N PHE A 106 3.81 -26.58 -9.76
CA PHE A 106 4.97 -26.96 -10.56
C PHE A 106 6.19 -26.02 -10.38
N GLN A 107 6.00 -24.85 -9.78
CA GLN A 107 7.06 -23.88 -9.47
C GLN A 107 7.47 -23.91 -7.99
N LEU A 108 6.78 -24.70 -7.15
CA LEU A 108 7.15 -24.87 -5.76
C LEU A 108 8.46 -25.67 -5.66
N LYS A 109 9.35 -25.18 -4.82
CA LYS A 109 10.64 -25.79 -4.49
C LYS A 109 10.64 -26.04 -2.99
N THR A 110 11.23 -27.14 -2.55
CA THR A 110 11.45 -27.37 -1.12
C THR A 110 12.35 -26.27 -0.55
N GLY A 111 11.99 -25.73 0.61
CA GLY A 111 12.76 -24.68 1.28
C GLY A 111 11.93 -23.75 2.14
N TYR A 112 12.63 -22.77 2.72
CA TYR A 112 12.04 -21.71 3.50
C TYR A 112 11.63 -20.54 2.61
N TYR A 113 10.34 -20.24 2.58
CA TYR A 113 9.78 -19.12 1.84
C TYR A 113 9.62 -17.91 2.74
N LYS A 114 10.08 -16.77 2.23
CA LYS A 114 9.79 -15.45 2.78
C LYS A 114 9.19 -14.60 1.67
N ILE A 115 7.95 -14.17 1.85
CA ILE A 115 7.23 -13.33 0.89
C ILE A 115 6.99 -11.98 1.53
N LYS A 116 7.54 -10.93 0.93
CA LYS A 116 7.23 -9.55 1.29
C LYS A 116 6.15 -9.03 0.34
N ALA A 117 4.93 -8.94 0.85
CA ALA A 117 3.81 -8.33 0.15
C ALA A 117 3.75 -6.84 0.48
N THR A 118 3.61 -5.99 -0.54
CA THR A 118 3.44 -4.54 -0.38
C THR A 118 2.16 -4.12 -1.07
N LEU A 119 1.25 -3.51 -0.32
CA LEU A 119 0.01 -2.92 -0.80
C LEU A 119 0.23 -1.41 -0.87
N SER A 120 -0.06 -0.86 -2.03
CA SER A 120 0.10 0.56 -2.32
C SER A 120 -1.16 1.09 -2.99
N PRO A 121 -1.46 2.39 -2.84
CA PRO A 121 -2.53 3.02 -3.61
C PRO A 121 -2.20 2.93 -5.09
N GLY A 122 -3.17 2.57 -5.93
CA GLY A 122 -2.97 2.39 -7.37
C GLY A 122 -2.83 3.68 -8.16
N LEU A 123 -2.05 4.64 -7.66
CA LEU A 123 -1.75 5.88 -8.37
C LEU A 123 -1.17 5.54 -9.75
N ALA A 124 -1.73 6.14 -10.79
CA ALA A 124 -1.14 6.11 -12.12
C ALA A 124 0.11 7.00 -12.10
N VAL A 125 1.22 6.46 -11.62
CA VAL A 125 2.50 7.16 -11.70
C VAL A 125 2.98 6.98 -13.13
N ASP A 126 3.08 8.09 -13.87
CA ASP A 126 3.78 8.13 -15.14
C ASP A 126 5.21 7.64 -14.92
N GLN A 127 5.56 6.52 -15.56
CA GLN A 127 6.80 5.78 -15.31
C GLN A 127 8.05 6.57 -15.70
N HIS A 128 7.88 7.75 -16.32
CA HIS A 128 8.97 8.61 -16.74
C HIS A 128 9.49 9.60 -15.67
N ILE A 129 8.75 9.84 -14.58
CA ILE A 129 9.10 10.95 -13.65
C ILE A 129 9.64 10.47 -12.29
N PHE A 130 9.34 9.25 -11.84
CA PHE A 130 9.85 8.74 -10.56
C PHE A 130 10.46 7.35 -10.71
N ARG A 131 11.80 7.30 -10.77
CA ARG A 131 12.60 6.05 -10.77
C ARG A 131 12.71 5.42 -9.38
N GLU A 132 12.16 6.07 -8.37
CA GLU A 132 11.92 5.50 -7.06
C GLU A 132 10.42 5.25 -6.94
N GLU A 133 10.00 3.99 -6.74
CA GLU A 133 8.65 3.65 -6.28
C GLU A 133 8.43 4.36 -4.94
N THR A 134 7.99 5.61 -4.98
CA THR A 134 7.71 6.40 -3.79
C THR A 134 6.63 5.69 -3.02
N LYS A 135 7.02 5.13 -1.86
CA LYS A 135 6.23 4.39 -0.86
C LYS A 135 5.15 5.24 -0.18
N TYR A 136 4.54 6.18 -0.90
CA TYR A 136 3.59 7.09 -0.31
C TYR A 136 2.33 6.31 0.07
N GLY A 137 2.04 6.26 1.38
CA GLY A 137 0.92 5.52 1.91
C GLY A 137 0.96 4.02 1.61
N SER A 138 2.12 3.36 1.49
CA SER A 138 2.16 1.89 1.34
C SER A 138 2.12 1.16 2.68
N SER A 139 1.63 -0.08 2.68
CA SER A 139 1.74 -1.02 3.80
C SER A 139 2.41 -2.31 3.35
N SER A 140 3.33 -2.85 4.15
CA SER A 140 4.01 -4.10 3.83
C SER A 140 3.80 -5.14 4.92
N THR A 141 3.59 -6.38 4.51
CA THR A 141 3.47 -7.54 5.39
C THR A 141 4.44 -8.63 4.94
N ILE A 142 5.05 -9.32 5.90
CA ILE A 142 5.94 -10.46 5.62
C ILE A 142 5.20 -11.74 5.99
N ILE A 143 5.20 -12.69 5.07
CA ILE A 143 4.66 -14.04 5.28
C ILE A 143 5.82 -15.00 5.17
N ASN A 144 5.89 -15.95 6.11
CA ASN A 144 6.91 -16.97 6.14
C ASN A 144 6.26 -18.34 6.24
N PHE A 145 6.78 -19.30 5.49
CA PHE A 145 6.33 -20.70 5.53
C PHE A 145 7.41 -21.62 4.98
N GLN A 146 7.24 -22.91 5.21
CA GLN A 146 8.15 -23.95 4.76
C GLN A 146 7.38 -24.98 3.93
N ILE A 147 8.00 -25.38 2.82
CA ILE A 147 7.60 -26.51 1.98
C ILE A 147 8.72 -27.54 2.02
#